data_AF-A0A8J1MYU1-F1
#
_entry.id   AF-A0A8J1MYU1-F1
#
_cell.length_a   1.000
_cell.length_b   1.000
_cell.length_c   1.000
_cell.angle_alpha   90.00
_cell.angle_beta   90.00
_cell.angle_gamma   90.00
#
_symmetry.space_group_name_H-M   'P 1'
#
loop_
_entity.id
_entity.type
_entity.pdbx_description
1 polymer ?
#
loop_
_entity_poly.entity_id
_entity_poly.type
_entity_poly.pdbx_seq_one_letter_code
_entity_poly.pdbx_strand_id
1 'polypeptide(L)'
;MYDSLVKFSHCGQDIYCQSVPQQCPVCGGAAVSSWRLEEAPVTIPSPIVNGHTQRCSFVLKPTRGHFLGEYDGSADLHVGISSSTGMVYHYNESGTHKDSVGWEQTVSVPLVPAHHYSLLHQWDSYLEEFSAADHWHPHRYLSGK
;
A
#
# COMPACT_ATOMS: atom_id res chain seq x y z
N MET A 1 -15.51 -2.65 0.56
CA MET A 1 -15.35 -4.09 0.23
C MET A 1 -13.87 -4.25 -0.04
N TYR A 2 -13.15 -5.09 0.71
CA TYR A 2 -11.71 -5.26 0.45
C TYR A 2 -11.57 -6.04 -0.86
N ASP A 3 -10.83 -5.52 -1.83
CA ASP A 3 -10.60 -6.20 -3.09
C ASP A 3 -9.79 -7.46 -2.84
N SER A 4 -10.45 -8.61 -2.83
CA SER A 4 -9.79 -9.90 -2.63
C SER A 4 -8.94 -10.26 -3.84
N LEU A 5 -7.70 -10.70 -3.62
CA LEU A 5 -6.86 -11.25 -4.68
C LEU A 5 -7.02 -12.77 -4.72
N VAL A 6 -7.02 -13.32 -5.91
CA VAL A 6 -7.00 -14.75 -6.17
C VAL A 6 -5.60 -15.12 -6.65
N LYS A 7 -5.00 -16.10 -5.99
CA LYS A 7 -3.76 -16.75 -6.41
C LYS A 7 -4.11 -18.10 -7.06
N PHE A 8 -3.55 -18.38 -8.23
CA PHE A 8 -3.54 -19.72 -8.83
C PHE A 8 -2.17 -19.99 -9.46
N SER A 9 -1.81 -21.26 -9.61
CA SER A 9 -0.51 -21.65 -10.19
C SER A 9 -0.72 -22.14 -11.62
N HIS A 10 0.05 -21.59 -12.56
CA HIS A 10 0.07 -21.98 -13.97
C HIS A 10 1.42 -21.59 -14.58
N CYS A 11 1.85 -22.20 -15.69
CA CYS A 11 3.15 -21.87 -16.31
C CYS A 11 4.36 -21.97 -15.35
N GLY A 12 4.26 -22.82 -14.31
CA GLY A 12 5.31 -22.96 -13.30
C GLY A 12 5.48 -21.75 -12.37
N GLN A 13 4.51 -20.84 -12.31
CA GLN A 13 4.55 -19.66 -11.43
C GLN A 13 3.19 -19.40 -10.77
N ASP A 14 3.22 -18.62 -9.69
CA ASP A 14 2.00 -18.09 -9.07
C ASP A 14 1.53 -16.86 -9.83
N ILE A 15 0.24 -16.85 -10.19
CA ILE A 15 -0.42 -15.77 -10.89
C ILE A 15 -1.48 -15.18 -9.96
N TYR A 16 -1.52 -13.85 -9.88
CA TYR A 16 -2.38 -13.09 -8.98
C TYR A 16 -3.35 -12.23 -9.78
N CYS A 17 -4.65 -12.41 -9.56
CA CYS A 17 -5.72 -11.71 -10.28
C CYS A 17 -6.86 -11.31 -9.33
N GLN A 18 -7.73 -10.38 -9.74
CA GLN A 18 -8.95 -10.07 -8.98
C GLN A 18 -9.99 -11.21 -9.03
N SER A 19 -9.95 -12.00 -10.10
CA SER A 19 -10.74 -13.21 -10.29
C SER A 19 -9.97 -14.18 -11.19
N VAL A 20 -10.32 -15.46 -11.16
CA VAL A 20 -9.69 -16.42 -12.07
C VAL A 20 -10.11 -16.09 -13.51
N PRO A 21 -9.18 -15.76 -14.41
CA PRO A 21 -9.52 -15.50 -15.81
C PRO A 21 -9.89 -16.80 -16.53
N GLN A 22 -10.52 -16.70 -17.70
CA GLN A 22 -10.73 -17.88 -18.56
C GLN A 22 -9.43 -18.33 -19.23
N GLN A 23 -8.57 -17.37 -19.56
CA GLN A 23 -7.28 -17.59 -20.23
C GLN A 23 -6.13 -17.15 -19.31
N CYS A 24 -5.06 -17.92 -19.28
CA CYS A 24 -3.85 -17.60 -18.53
C CYS A 24 -3.23 -16.32 -19.12
N PRO A 25 -2.99 -15.27 -18.32
CA PRO A 25 -2.41 -14.03 -18.82
C PRO A 25 -0.96 -14.18 -19.29
N VAL A 26 -0.29 -15.29 -18.95
CA VAL A 26 1.11 -15.56 -19.32
C VAL A 26 1.21 -16.30 -20.67
N CYS A 27 0.38 -17.32 -20.91
CA CYS A 27 0.48 -18.15 -22.12
C CYS A 27 -0.76 -18.16 -23.03
N GLY A 28 -1.87 -17.54 -22.62
CA GLY A 28 -3.14 -17.53 -23.36
C GLY A 28 -3.93 -18.84 -23.35
N GLY A 29 -3.39 -19.92 -22.77
CA GLY A 29 -4.09 -21.20 -22.60
C GLY A 29 -5.23 -21.14 -21.57
N ALA A 30 -6.04 -22.19 -21.46
CA ALA A 30 -7.11 -22.23 -20.45
C ALA A 30 -6.53 -22.14 -19.03
N ALA A 31 -6.92 -21.11 -18.26
CA ALA A 31 -6.45 -20.97 -16.87
C ALA A 31 -7.13 -21.98 -15.93
N VAL A 32 -8.38 -22.34 -16.26
CA VAL A 32 -9.15 -23.38 -15.59
C VAL A 32 -8.98 -24.68 -16.37
N SER A 33 -7.99 -25.48 -15.99
CA SER A 33 -7.84 -26.84 -16.52
C SER A 33 -7.76 -27.80 -15.34
N SER A 34 -8.82 -28.59 -15.14
CA SER A 34 -8.90 -29.73 -14.20
C SER A 34 -7.91 -29.65 -13.03
N TRP A 35 -8.04 -28.63 -12.18
CA TRP A 35 -7.12 -28.48 -11.07
C TRP A 35 -7.28 -29.66 -10.13
N ARG A 36 -6.15 -30.18 -9.65
CA ARG A 36 -6.17 -31.01 -8.45
C ARG A 36 -6.62 -30.12 -7.28
N LEU A 37 -7.18 -30.71 -6.22
CA LEU A 37 -7.68 -29.92 -5.10
C LEU A 37 -6.55 -29.05 -4.48
N GLU A 38 -5.32 -29.57 -4.46
CA GLU A 38 -4.12 -28.85 -4.04
C GLU A 38 -3.72 -27.67 -4.94
N GLU A 39 -4.21 -27.61 -6.18
CA GLU A 39 -3.93 -26.57 -7.18
C GLU A 39 -5.11 -25.61 -7.37
N ALA A 40 -6.17 -25.77 -6.58
CA ALA A 40 -7.33 -24.90 -6.64
C ALA A 40 -6.93 -23.45 -6.30
N PRO A 41 -7.45 -22.44 -7.03
CA PRO A 41 -7.23 -21.05 -6.72
C PRO A 41 -7.67 -20.74 -5.30
N VAL A 42 -6.86 -19.94 -4.64
CA VAL A 42 -7.12 -19.50 -3.28
C VAL A 42 -7.29 -18.00 -3.25
N THR A 43 -8.28 -17.55 -2.50
CA THR A 43 -8.39 -16.14 -2.14
C THR A 43 -7.33 -15.82 -1.09
N ILE A 44 -6.50 -14.84 -1.39
CA ILE A 44 -5.50 -14.31 -0.47
C ILE A 44 -5.93 -12.91 0.01
N PRO A 45 -5.50 -12.49 1.21
CA PRO A 45 -5.63 -11.11 1.64
C PRO A 45 -4.96 -10.17 0.63
N SER A 46 -5.60 -9.04 0.36
CA SER A 46 -4.98 -8.01 -0.46
C SER A 46 -3.79 -7.40 0.28
N PRO A 47 -2.63 -7.20 -0.39
CA PRO A 47 -1.58 -6.36 0.16
C PRO A 47 -2.00 -4.87 0.17
N ILE A 48 -3.10 -4.54 -0.52
CA ILE A 48 -3.65 -3.19 -0.57
C ILE A 48 -4.66 -3.02 0.56
N VAL A 49 -4.35 -2.10 1.45
CA VAL A 49 -5.09 -1.81 2.67
C VAL A 49 -5.42 -0.33 2.76
N ASN A 50 -6.39 0.00 3.62
CA ASN A 50 -6.68 1.38 3.97
C ASN A 50 -5.64 1.88 4.96
N GLY A 51 -4.75 2.78 4.52
CA GLY A 51 -3.69 3.37 5.34
C GLY A 51 -4.21 4.09 6.58
N HIS A 52 -5.43 4.63 6.54
CA HIS A 52 -6.07 5.24 7.70
C HIS A 52 -6.49 4.24 8.78
N THR A 53 -6.50 2.94 8.50
CA THR A 53 -6.72 1.89 9.52
C THR A 53 -5.41 1.29 10.02
N GLN A 54 -4.28 1.60 9.37
CA GLN A 54 -2.96 1.10 9.73
C GLN A 54 -2.32 2.07 10.71
N ARG A 55 -2.02 1.61 11.92
CA ARG A 55 -1.43 2.46 12.97
C ARG A 55 0.07 2.45 12.84
N CYS A 56 0.71 3.61 13.06
CA CYS A 56 2.17 3.71 13.20
C CYS A 56 2.93 3.02 12.06
N SER A 57 2.49 3.27 10.82
CA SER A 57 2.92 2.53 9.64
C SER A 57 3.45 3.46 8.58
N PHE A 58 4.42 2.98 7.81
CA PHE A 58 4.78 3.55 6.53
C PHE A 58 3.76 3.10 5.51
N VAL A 59 3.14 4.05 4.82
CA VAL A 59 2.14 3.79 3.78
C VAL A 59 2.62 4.36 2.46
N LEU A 60 2.35 3.66 1.37
CA LEU A 60 2.67 4.14 0.03
C LEU A 60 1.55 3.85 -0.96
N LYS A 61 1.43 4.71 -1.97
CA LYS A 61 0.48 4.59 -3.09
C LYS A 61 1.10 5.12 -4.37
N PRO A 62 0.60 4.76 -5.56
CA PRO A 62 0.95 5.47 -6.77
C PRO A 62 0.50 6.94 -6.70
N THR A 63 1.25 7.83 -7.32
CA THR A 63 0.83 9.23 -7.55
C THR A 63 -0.34 9.32 -8.52
N ARG A 64 -0.53 8.32 -9.38
CA ARG A 64 -1.61 8.22 -10.36
C ARG A 64 -2.21 6.82 -10.35
N GLY A 65 -3.54 6.77 -10.22
CA GLY A 65 -4.31 5.53 -10.17
C GLY A 65 -4.05 4.69 -8.93
N HIS A 66 -4.33 3.39 -9.01
CA HIS A 66 -4.14 2.43 -7.93
C HIS A 66 -3.36 1.18 -8.34
N PHE A 67 -2.76 0.49 -7.36
CA PHE A 67 -1.93 -0.70 -7.60
C PHE A 67 -2.66 -1.83 -8.34
N LEU A 68 -3.95 -2.04 -8.07
CA LEU A 68 -4.70 -3.17 -8.66
C LEU A 68 -5.32 -2.81 -10.00
N GLY A 69 -4.51 -2.70 -11.05
CA GLY A 69 -4.98 -2.63 -12.44
C GLY A 69 -4.70 -1.32 -13.19
N GLU A 70 -4.27 -0.26 -12.49
CA GLU A 70 -3.94 1.03 -13.13
C GLU A 70 -2.44 1.37 -13.04
N TYR A 71 -1.72 0.76 -12.10
CA TYR A 71 -0.29 1.00 -11.92
C TYR A 71 0.54 0.14 -12.88
N ASP A 72 1.17 0.78 -13.86
CA ASP A 72 2.04 0.16 -14.87
C ASP A 72 3.54 0.19 -14.48
N GLY A 73 3.86 0.69 -13.28
CA GLY A 73 5.24 0.86 -12.82
C GLY A 73 5.91 2.15 -13.29
N SER A 74 5.25 2.99 -14.09
CA SER A 74 5.82 4.25 -14.59
C SER A 74 5.52 5.46 -13.70
N ALA A 75 4.41 5.43 -12.96
CA ALA A 75 4.07 6.51 -12.05
C ALA A 75 4.96 6.49 -10.81
N ASP A 76 5.35 7.69 -10.35
CA ASP A 76 6.06 7.86 -9.08
C ASP A 76 5.21 7.33 -7.92
N LEU A 77 5.88 6.88 -6.86
CA LEU A 77 5.24 6.48 -5.62
C LEU A 77 5.19 7.65 -4.65
N HIS A 78 4.04 7.84 -4.02
CA HIS A 78 3.84 8.79 -2.94
C HIS A 78 3.79 8.05 -1.61
N VAL A 79 4.46 8.61 -0.60
CA VAL A 79 4.66 7.94 0.69
C VAL A 79 4.16 8.80 1.83
N GLY A 80 3.75 8.15 2.91
CA GLY A 80 3.27 8.81 4.12
C GLY A 80 3.51 7.94 5.35
N ILE A 81 3.34 8.56 6.51
CA ILE A 81 3.46 7.91 7.82
C ILE A 81 2.14 8.07 8.56
N SER A 82 1.54 6.97 9.00
CA SER A 82 0.28 7.01 9.71
C SER A 82 0.48 7.20 11.21
N SER A 83 -0.37 8.03 11.83
CA SER A 83 -0.48 8.18 13.27
C SER A 83 -1.06 6.93 13.93
N SER A 84 -1.11 6.93 15.25
CA SER A 84 -1.81 5.90 16.03
C SER A 84 -3.34 5.89 15.78
N THR A 85 -3.88 7.00 15.28
CA THR A 85 -5.31 7.25 15.02
C THR A 85 -5.72 7.19 13.55
N GLY A 86 -4.77 7.00 12.63
CA GLY A 86 -5.05 6.88 11.20
C GLY A 86 -4.91 8.17 10.38
N MET A 87 -4.43 9.25 10.98
CA MET A 87 -4.03 10.46 10.23
C MET A 87 -2.75 10.16 9.46
N VAL A 88 -2.69 10.46 8.16
CA VAL A 88 -1.48 10.21 7.36
C VAL A 88 -0.72 11.51 7.12
N TYR A 89 0.51 11.52 7.58
CA TYR A 89 1.47 12.60 7.39
C TYR A 89 2.27 12.33 6.12
N HIS A 90 2.33 13.30 5.22
CA HIS A 90 3.09 13.16 3.98
C HIS A 90 3.62 14.50 3.51
N TYR A 91 4.56 14.45 2.57
CA TYR A 91 5.24 15.63 2.06
C TYR A 91 5.20 15.66 0.54
N ASN A 92 4.77 16.77 -0.04
CA ASN A 92 4.71 16.97 -1.48
C ASN A 92 5.26 18.36 -1.87
N GLU A 93 5.05 18.77 -3.11
CA GLU A 93 5.48 20.07 -3.64
C GLU A 93 4.92 21.29 -2.91
N SER A 94 3.80 21.16 -2.19
CA SER A 94 3.21 22.20 -1.34
C SER A 94 3.58 22.10 0.13
N GLY A 95 4.46 21.18 0.52
CA GLY A 95 4.98 21.05 1.88
C GLY A 95 4.42 19.84 2.63
N THR A 96 4.36 19.95 3.95
CA THR A 96 3.83 18.90 4.83
C THR A 96 2.31 18.94 4.88
N HIS A 97 1.69 17.76 4.82
CA HIS A 97 0.25 17.56 4.88
C HIS A 97 -0.12 16.53 5.94
N LYS A 98 -1.36 16.61 6.39
CA LYS A 98 -2.00 15.66 7.30
C LYS A 98 -3.39 15.37 6.77
N ASP A 99 -3.55 14.19 6.20
CA ASP A 99 -4.80 13.82 5.55
C ASP A 99 -5.49 12.66 6.27
N SER A 100 -6.81 12.78 6.42
CA SER A 100 -7.69 11.72 6.92
C SER A 100 -8.39 10.94 5.80
N VAL A 101 -8.11 11.31 4.54
CA VAL A 101 -8.64 10.67 3.33
C VAL A 101 -7.55 10.58 2.25
N GLY A 102 -7.79 9.78 1.23
CA GLY A 102 -6.89 9.66 0.06
C GLY A 102 -5.78 8.63 0.22
N TRP A 103 -5.78 7.86 1.31
CA TRP A 103 -4.85 6.76 1.57
C TRP A 103 -5.59 5.42 1.74
N GLU A 104 -6.77 5.25 1.13
CA GLU A 104 -7.60 4.06 1.26
C GLU A 104 -7.07 2.85 0.46
N GLN A 105 -6.23 3.09 -0.55
CA GLN A 105 -5.62 2.07 -1.40
C GLN A 105 -4.10 2.15 -1.34
N THR A 106 -3.52 1.64 -0.26
CA THR A 106 -2.09 1.73 0.03
C THR A 106 -1.47 0.38 0.31
N VAL A 107 -0.15 0.27 0.11
CA VAL A 107 0.64 -0.77 0.78
C VAL A 107 1.10 -0.22 2.12
N SER A 108 1.06 -1.04 3.17
CA SER A 108 1.42 -0.65 4.53
C SER A 108 2.53 -1.53 5.10
N VAL A 109 3.50 -0.89 5.75
CA VAL A 109 4.58 -1.52 6.50
C VAL A 109 4.58 -0.97 7.93
N PRO A 110 4.19 -1.77 8.94
CA PRO A 110 4.21 -1.33 10.33
C PRO A 110 5.62 -0.94 10.78
N LEU A 111 5.77 0.27 11.32
CA LEU A 111 7.06 0.78 11.80
C LEU A 111 7.26 0.53 13.29
N VAL A 112 6.17 0.49 14.06
CA VAL A 112 6.21 0.24 15.50
C VAL A 112 5.57 -1.12 15.80
N PRO A 113 6.32 -2.09 16.34
CA PRO A 113 5.74 -3.36 16.76
C PRO A 113 4.72 -3.15 17.89
N ALA A 114 3.64 -3.93 17.88
CA ALA A 114 2.51 -3.78 18.82
C ALA A 114 2.90 -3.88 20.31
N HIS A 115 4.05 -4.47 20.64
CA HIS A 115 4.54 -4.64 22.00
C HIS A 115 5.43 -3.49 22.51
N HIS A 116 5.77 -2.52 21.65
CA HIS A 116 6.58 -1.34 22.03
C HIS A 116 5.69 -0.18 22.51
N TYR A 117 4.99 -0.37 23.62
CA TYR A 117 4.00 0.57 24.15
C TYR A 117 4.55 1.98 24.42
N SER A 118 5.80 2.09 24.86
CA SER A 118 6.44 3.39 25.11
C SER A 118 6.61 4.21 23.82
N LEU A 119 7.00 3.55 22.73
CA LEU A 119 7.14 4.20 21.43
C LEU A 119 5.78 4.53 20.82
N LEU A 120 4.78 3.65 20.99
CA LEU A 120 3.40 3.92 20.56
C LEU A 120 2.82 5.16 21.27
N HIS A 121 3.10 5.34 22.56
CA HIS A 121 2.63 6.51 23.32
C HIS A 121 3.26 7.82 22.84
N GLN A 122 4.52 7.78 22.39
CA GLN A 122 5.24 8.97 21.93
C GLN A 122 5.13 9.20 20.42
N TRP A 123 4.66 8.21 19.68
CA TRP A 123 4.63 8.21 18.22
C TRP A 123 3.97 9.45 17.63
N ASP A 124 2.75 9.75 18.07
CA ASP A 124 2.00 10.89 17.55
C ASP A 124 2.69 12.22 17.91
N SER A 125 3.28 12.32 19.11
CA SER A 125 4.03 13.51 19.52
C SER A 125 5.28 13.72 18.67
N TYR A 126 6.02 12.66 18.36
CA TYR A 126 7.17 12.75 17.46
C TYR A 126 6.73 13.10 16.04
N LEU A 127 5.67 12.49 15.50
CA LEU A 127 5.17 12.85 14.18
C LEU A 127 4.77 14.33 14.11
N GLU A 128 4.10 14.83 15.14
CA GLU A 128 3.75 16.24 15.25
C GLU A 128 5.00 17.13 15.25
N GLU A 129 5.97 16.86 16.13
CA GLU A 129 7.23 17.61 16.23
C GLU A 129 8.02 17.59 14.91
N PHE A 130 8.22 16.40 14.33
CA PHE A 130 8.93 16.26 13.07
C PHE A 130 8.19 17.01 11.96
N SER A 131 6.87 16.85 11.83
CA SER A 131 6.08 17.48 10.76
C SER A 131 6.09 19.01 10.79
N ALA A 132 6.26 19.60 11.98
CA ALA A 132 6.24 21.04 12.20
C ALA A 132 7.61 21.72 12.04
N ALA A 133 8.69 20.95 11.97
CA ALA A 133 10.02 21.52 11.93
C ALA A 133 10.40 22.08 10.55
N ASP A 134 11.25 23.12 10.54
CA ASP A 134 11.61 23.93 9.35
C ASP A 134 12.33 23.15 8.21
N HIS A 135 12.55 21.85 8.40
CA HIS A 135 13.15 20.99 7.38
C HIS A 135 12.18 20.59 6.27
N TRP A 136 10.87 20.83 6.44
CA TRP A 136 9.83 20.45 5.47
C TRP A 136 9.21 21.62 4.71
N HIS A 137 10.00 22.67 4.42
CA HIS A 137 9.47 23.73 3.57
C HIS A 137 9.31 23.30 2.10
N PRO A 138 8.28 23.77 1.38
CA PRO A 138 8.01 23.40 -0.02
C PRO A 138 9.20 23.57 -0.97
N HIS A 139 10.04 24.60 -0.76
CA HIS A 139 11.21 24.87 -1.59
C HIS A 139 12.26 23.75 -1.59
N ARG A 140 12.24 22.86 -0.60
CA ARG A 140 13.16 21.72 -0.51
C ARG A 140 12.73 20.54 -1.36
N TYR A 141 11.49 20.50 -1.83
CA TYR A 141 10.96 19.39 -2.62
C TYR A 141 11.73 19.18 -3.94
N LEU A 142 12.01 20.27 -4.65
CA LEU A 142 12.75 20.24 -5.92
C LEU A 142 14.26 20.07 -5.74
N SER A 143 14.78 20.26 -4.52
CA SER A 143 16.22 20.13 -4.23
C SER A 143 16.66 18.68 -4.01
N GLY A 144 15.69 17.76 -3.85
CA GLY A 144 15.94 16.34 -3.59
C GLY A 144 15.58 15.40 -4.75
N LYS A 145 15.21 15.94 -5.92
CA LYS A 145 15.05 15.17 -7.16
C LYS A 145 16.37 15.08 -7.93
#